data_AF-A0A6J2U4W3-F1
#
_entry.id   AF-A0A6J2U4W3-F1
#
_cell.length_a   1.000
_cell.length_b   1.000
_cell.length_c   1.000
_cell.angle_alpha   90.00
_cell.angle_beta   90.00
_cell.angle_gamma   90.00
#
_symmetry.space_group_name_H-M   'P 1'
#
loop_
_entity.id
_entity.type
_entity.pdbx_description
1 polymer ?
#
loop_
_entity_poly.entity_id
_entity_poly.type
_entity_poly.pdbx_seq_one_letter_code
_entity_poly.pdbx_strand_id
1 'polypeptide(L)'
;MMQDFPPCAIRIWMLKLQNGATLSINAIAGLLHSLPLDESRNAVNIALKAGILVPAAMGKHRRIKVGFCQKLSSLPTSKSDPYCYECHLPDSGSELLIRCSACQRSFHGTCQRRNPQKPNYEVPSNQGQPHRFPLNESDLEDELMGEEIDEGHTLETPAPLIETNNNTYEFDCGVITPFKCEYNDDEVLFVCEKLAPERMRKHVEKIKKEPDLQDSSSLSSGELEQQMCTACRLLELRQLHNPPHMTREELCFLLSASFAVHRSWLDTDVQRYMAKNLKACDIALIKRLLFHNEILGVSKISDNIAAKKYNYLMEFLVDLLDLQHNIGVFFGAQCKEYEATKWLLRDVTHDIREIRSCSDCFRYSIEPNKSPFWFAKPCLQRHELVYAKHGHTSSDQTQQIRREVFWWLPFARIGPCTSYFVHRHGYLALRN
;
A
#
# COMPACT_ATOMS: atom_id res chain seq x y z
N MET A 1 -29.23 11.43 -4.17
CA MET A 1 -28.40 10.42 -3.47
C MET A 1 -28.32 10.82 -2.00
N MET A 2 -27.80 9.95 -1.12
CA MET A 2 -27.73 10.22 0.33
C MET A 2 -26.56 11.17 0.66
N GLN A 3 -26.63 12.39 0.14
CA GLN A 3 -25.65 13.44 0.40
C GLN A 3 -25.56 13.69 1.91
N ASP A 4 -24.34 13.86 2.41
CA ASP A 4 -24.03 14.10 3.84
C ASP A 4 -24.55 13.02 4.80
N PHE A 5 -24.83 11.80 4.32
CA PHE A 5 -25.30 10.71 5.18
C PHE A 5 -24.14 9.90 5.79
N PRO A 6 -23.96 9.88 7.13
CA PRO A 6 -22.90 9.11 7.76
C PRO A 6 -23.18 7.60 7.65
N PRO A 7 -22.37 6.80 6.93
CA PRO A 7 -22.66 5.39 6.68
C PRO A 7 -22.75 4.55 7.97
N CYS A 8 -21.89 4.85 8.94
CA CYS A 8 -21.82 4.14 10.22
C CYS A 8 -23.12 4.27 11.04
N ALA A 9 -23.97 5.27 10.76
CA ALA A 9 -25.23 5.46 11.45
C ALA A 9 -26.15 4.25 11.32
N ILE A 10 -26.15 3.57 10.15
CA ILE A 10 -26.96 2.38 9.93
C ILE A 10 -26.60 1.29 10.95
N ARG A 11 -25.30 1.01 11.13
CA ARG A 11 -24.83 0.01 12.10
C ARG A 11 -25.19 0.41 13.53
N ILE A 12 -24.98 1.68 13.89
CA ILE A 12 -25.25 2.19 15.24
C ILE A 12 -26.74 2.07 15.57
N TRP A 13 -27.62 2.48 14.66
CA TRP A 13 -29.07 2.33 14.83
C TRP A 13 -29.49 0.87 14.84
N MET A 14 -28.83 0.01 14.04
CA MET A 14 -29.10 -1.42 14.02
C MET A 14 -29.06 -2.01 15.41
N LEU A 15 -28.10 -1.64 16.27
CA LEU A 15 -28.02 -2.14 17.66
C LEU A 15 -29.30 -1.99 18.48
N LYS A 16 -30.18 -1.04 18.14
CA LYS A 16 -31.45 -0.80 18.85
C LYS A 16 -32.70 -1.03 18.00
N LEU A 17 -32.58 -1.06 16.67
CA LEU A 17 -33.70 -1.23 15.74
C LEU A 17 -33.78 -2.64 15.13
N GLN A 18 -32.93 -3.58 15.55
CA GLN A 18 -33.00 -4.98 15.07
C GLN A 18 -34.41 -5.56 15.23
N ASN A 19 -34.74 -6.53 14.37
CA ASN A 19 -36.00 -7.28 14.45
C ASN A 19 -37.28 -6.41 14.34
N GLY A 20 -37.20 -5.30 13.60
CA GLY A 20 -38.34 -4.40 13.43
C GLY A 20 -38.68 -3.58 14.67
N ALA A 21 -37.75 -3.46 15.63
CA ALA A 21 -37.89 -2.58 16.76
C ALA A 21 -37.98 -1.12 16.31
N THR A 22 -38.63 -0.29 17.13
CA THR A 22 -38.91 1.12 16.80
C THR A 22 -38.58 2.03 17.97
N LEU A 23 -38.01 3.19 17.66
CA LEU A 23 -37.62 4.21 18.63
C LEU A 23 -38.11 5.59 18.19
N SER A 24 -38.21 6.53 19.13
CA SER A 24 -38.51 7.92 18.77
C SER A 24 -37.34 8.56 18.02
N ILE A 25 -37.63 9.50 17.12
CA ILE A 25 -36.62 10.25 16.34
C ILE A 25 -35.49 10.80 17.21
N ASN A 26 -35.82 11.44 18.33
CA ASN A 26 -34.82 12.01 19.26
C ASN A 26 -33.91 10.94 19.88
N ALA A 27 -34.45 9.75 20.15
CA ALA A 27 -33.67 8.65 20.72
C ALA A 27 -32.68 8.09 19.68
N ILE A 28 -33.10 7.99 18.40
CA ILE A 28 -32.25 7.51 17.30
C ILE A 28 -31.14 8.51 16.98
N ALA A 29 -31.47 9.80 16.87
CA ALA A 29 -30.47 10.86 16.71
C ALA A 29 -29.49 10.84 17.89
N GLY A 30 -30.00 10.64 19.11
CA GLY A 30 -29.18 10.55 20.31
C GLY A 30 -28.21 9.37 20.35
N LEU A 31 -28.34 8.33 19.52
CA LEU A 31 -27.37 7.22 19.47
C LEU A 31 -26.06 7.60 18.74
N LEU A 32 -26.08 8.66 17.94
CA LEU A 32 -24.93 9.12 17.16
C LEU A 32 -24.05 10.06 18.00
N HIS A 33 -23.59 9.58 19.15
CA HIS A 33 -22.87 10.40 20.14
C HIS A 33 -21.59 11.08 19.63
N SER A 34 -20.99 10.55 18.56
CA SER A 34 -19.79 11.11 17.93
C SER A 34 -20.09 12.29 17.00
N LEU A 35 -21.36 12.55 16.68
CA LEU A 35 -21.77 13.64 15.80
C LEU A 35 -22.46 14.75 16.61
N PRO A 36 -22.32 16.03 16.19
CA PRO A 36 -23.15 17.11 16.70
C PRO A 36 -24.64 16.78 16.60
N LEU A 37 -25.44 17.35 17.51
CA LEU A 37 -26.87 17.04 17.60
C LEU A 37 -27.64 17.40 16.32
N ASP A 38 -27.25 18.49 15.66
CA ASP A 38 -27.90 18.95 14.43
C ASP A 38 -27.57 18.04 13.25
N GLU A 39 -26.33 17.58 13.11
CA GLU A 39 -25.93 16.57 12.14
C GLU A 39 -26.62 15.23 12.40
N SER A 40 -26.71 14.83 13.67
CA SER A 40 -27.40 13.60 14.07
C SER A 40 -28.89 13.63 13.69
N ARG A 41 -29.56 14.78 13.88
CA ARG A 41 -30.95 14.98 13.45
C ARG A 41 -31.06 15.01 11.93
N ASN A 42 -30.11 15.66 11.25
CA ASN A 42 -30.06 15.70 9.80
C ASN A 42 -29.92 14.29 9.20
N ALA A 43 -29.04 13.44 9.76
CA ALA A 43 -28.88 12.05 9.35
C ALA A 43 -30.20 11.26 9.45
N VAL A 44 -30.98 11.46 10.53
CA VAL A 44 -32.31 10.84 10.66
C VAL A 44 -33.28 11.37 9.60
N ASN A 45 -33.28 12.67 9.33
CA ASN A 45 -34.13 13.27 8.30
C ASN A 45 -33.78 12.76 6.90
N ILE A 46 -32.49 12.63 6.57
CA ILE A 46 -32.03 12.04 5.31
C ILE A 46 -32.50 10.59 5.20
N ALA A 47 -32.34 9.79 6.26
CA ALA A 47 -32.78 8.40 6.28
C ALA A 47 -34.31 8.24 6.13
N LEU A 48 -35.11 9.16 6.69
CA LEU A 48 -36.55 9.20 6.51
C LEU A 48 -36.93 9.55 5.07
N LYS A 49 -36.30 10.58 4.49
CA LYS A 49 -36.53 10.97 3.08
C LYS A 49 -36.12 9.87 2.10
N ALA A 50 -35.04 9.15 2.40
CA ALA A 50 -34.56 8.02 1.60
C ALA A 50 -35.40 6.73 1.79
N GLY A 51 -36.38 6.73 2.70
CA GLY A 51 -37.19 5.56 3.02
C GLY A 51 -36.44 4.45 3.76
N ILE A 52 -35.25 4.72 4.28
CA ILE A 52 -34.44 3.79 5.09
C ILE A 52 -35.10 3.59 6.46
N LEU A 53 -35.48 4.70 7.08
CA LEU A 53 -36.32 4.72 8.27
C LEU A 53 -37.76 4.99 7.85
N VAL A 54 -38.70 4.26 8.44
CA VAL A 54 -40.13 4.42 8.19
C VAL A 54 -40.87 4.64 9.51
N PRO A 55 -41.87 5.54 9.55
CA PRO A 55 -42.74 5.69 10.71
C PRO A 55 -43.52 4.40 10.98
N ALA A 56 -43.57 4.00 12.24
CA ALA A 56 -44.44 2.91 12.69
C ALA A 56 -45.83 3.47 13.04
N ALA A 57 -46.88 2.72 12.71
CA ALA A 57 -48.27 3.15 12.91
C ALA A 57 -48.54 3.55 14.38
N MET A 58 -49.19 4.70 14.56
CA MET A 58 -49.37 5.37 15.84
C MET A 58 -50.63 4.87 16.56
N GLY A 59 -50.49 4.51 17.84
CA GLY A 59 -51.61 4.56 18.79
C GLY A 59 -51.93 6.02 19.13
N LYS A 60 -53.21 6.33 19.38
CA LYS A 60 -53.87 7.66 19.35
C LYS A 60 -53.18 8.86 20.05
N HIS A 61 -52.13 8.72 20.87
CA HIS A 61 -51.50 9.85 21.59
C HIS A 61 -49.99 9.67 21.96
N ARG A 62 -49.11 9.15 21.08
CA ARG A 62 -47.67 9.03 21.42
C ARG A 62 -46.74 9.57 20.33
N ARG A 63 -45.53 9.97 20.74
CA ARG A 63 -44.44 10.47 19.87
C ARG A 63 -44.19 9.52 18.69
N ILE A 64 -43.92 10.06 17.50
CA ILE A 64 -43.61 9.30 16.29
C ILE A 64 -42.42 8.38 16.57
N LYS A 65 -42.65 7.07 16.41
CA LYS A 65 -41.59 6.06 16.41
C LYS A 65 -41.26 5.68 14.98
N VAL A 66 -39.99 5.40 14.74
CA VAL A 66 -39.48 4.98 13.44
C VAL A 66 -38.64 3.72 13.61
N GLY A 67 -38.59 2.90 12.58
CA GLY A 67 -37.78 1.69 12.49
C GLY A 67 -37.26 1.50 11.07
N PHE A 68 -36.42 0.50 10.85
CA PHE A 68 -35.93 0.20 9.51
C PHE A 68 -37.03 -0.30 8.57
N CYS A 69 -36.93 0.11 7.30
CA CYS A 69 -37.79 -0.38 6.24
C CYS A 69 -37.63 -1.89 6.06
N GLN A 70 -38.75 -2.62 6.12
CA GLN A 70 -38.79 -4.07 5.90
C GLN A 70 -38.91 -4.44 4.41
N LYS A 71 -39.35 -3.51 3.56
CA LYS A 71 -39.51 -3.73 2.12
C LYS A 71 -38.24 -3.33 1.38
N LEU A 72 -37.23 -4.20 1.38
CA LEU A 72 -35.92 -3.93 0.77
C LEU A 72 -36.02 -3.46 -0.69
N SER A 73 -36.94 -3.99 -1.48
CA SER A 73 -37.13 -3.60 -2.89
C SER A 73 -37.47 -2.12 -3.10
N SER A 74 -38.08 -1.46 -2.10
CA SER A 74 -38.41 -0.03 -2.14
C SER A 74 -37.23 0.90 -1.83
N LEU A 75 -36.12 0.35 -1.31
CA LEU A 75 -34.95 1.14 -0.97
C LEU A 75 -34.16 1.52 -2.23
N PRO A 76 -33.59 2.74 -2.27
CA PRO A 76 -32.81 3.20 -3.41
C PRO A 76 -31.62 2.28 -3.65
N THR A 77 -31.31 2.03 -4.92
CA THR A 77 -30.11 1.33 -5.35
C THR A 77 -29.23 2.30 -6.11
N SER A 78 -27.96 2.40 -5.71
CA SER A 78 -26.98 3.17 -6.47
C SER A 78 -26.45 2.34 -7.64
N LYS A 79 -26.06 3.01 -8.73
CA LYS A 79 -25.39 2.36 -9.88
C LYS A 79 -23.88 2.19 -9.64
N SER A 80 -23.32 2.89 -8.65
CA SER A 80 -21.91 2.87 -8.23
C SER A 80 -21.83 2.91 -6.72
N ASP A 81 -20.64 2.75 -6.18
CA ASP A 81 -20.40 2.85 -4.74
C ASP A 81 -20.90 4.21 -4.21
N PRO A 82 -21.80 4.23 -3.20
CA PRO A 82 -22.29 5.48 -2.63
C PRO A 82 -21.27 6.18 -1.72
N TYR A 83 -20.09 5.58 -1.49
CA TYR A 83 -19.05 6.15 -0.66
C TYR A 83 -17.71 6.21 -1.39
N CYS A 84 -16.89 7.20 -1.03
CA CYS A 84 -15.56 7.38 -1.58
C CYS A 84 -14.66 6.19 -1.21
N TYR A 85 -13.94 5.64 -2.18
CA TYR A 85 -13.06 4.50 -1.98
C TYR A 85 -11.94 4.80 -0.96
N GLU A 86 -11.54 6.06 -0.85
CA GLU A 86 -10.40 6.51 -0.05
C GLU A 86 -10.80 7.04 1.32
N CYS A 87 -11.76 7.98 1.40
CA CYS A 87 -12.17 8.56 2.69
C CYS A 87 -13.41 7.90 3.30
N HIS A 88 -14.10 7.02 2.57
CA HIS A 88 -15.29 6.28 3.02
C HIS A 88 -16.51 7.16 3.34
N LEU A 89 -16.47 8.44 2.94
CA LEU A 89 -17.56 9.40 3.09
C LEU A 89 -18.40 9.49 1.80
N PRO A 90 -19.69 9.85 1.91
CA PRO A 90 -20.54 10.10 0.75
C PRO A 90 -20.20 11.44 0.08
N ASP A 91 -20.95 11.77 -0.97
CA ASP A 91 -21.05 13.13 -1.48
C ASP A 91 -21.29 14.14 -0.36
N SER A 92 -20.59 15.27 -0.43
CA SER A 92 -20.87 16.45 0.39
C SER A 92 -21.33 17.61 -0.49
N GLY A 93 -21.86 18.68 0.11
CA GLY A 93 -22.21 19.91 -0.62
C GLY A 93 -21.04 20.50 -1.44
N SER A 94 -19.80 20.29 -1.02
CA SER A 94 -18.58 20.84 -1.63
C SER A 94 -17.80 19.84 -2.47
N GLU A 95 -17.93 18.53 -2.23
CA GLU A 95 -17.18 17.49 -2.93
C GLU A 95 -18.13 16.40 -3.42
N LEU A 96 -18.11 16.16 -4.73
CA LEU A 96 -18.92 15.13 -5.39
C LEU A 96 -18.08 13.90 -5.72
N LEU A 97 -18.69 12.73 -5.56
CA LEU A 97 -18.16 11.44 -5.94
C LEU A 97 -18.07 11.33 -7.46
N ILE A 98 -16.86 11.01 -7.92
CA ILE A 98 -16.54 10.65 -9.27
C ILE A 98 -16.67 9.13 -9.39
N ARG A 99 -17.46 8.67 -10.37
CA ARG A 99 -17.55 7.25 -10.69
C ARG A 99 -16.29 6.83 -11.46
N CYS A 100 -15.67 5.73 -11.05
CA CYS A 100 -14.59 5.12 -11.81
C CYS A 100 -15.05 4.71 -13.21
N SER A 101 -14.26 5.03 -14.24
CA SER A 101 -14.55 4.62 -15.61
C SER A 101 -14.44 3.10 -15.83
N ALA A 102 -13.63 2.40 -15.03
CA ALA A 102 -13.31 0.99 -15.22
C ALA A 102 -14.00 0.02 -14.23
N CYS A 103 -14.66 0.51 -13.16
CA CYS A 103 -15.37 -0.36 -12.23
C CYS A 103 -16.55 0.34 -11.54
N GLN A 104 -17.13 -0.28 -10.51
CA GLN A 104 -18.28 0.25 -9.76
C GLN A 104 -17.89 1.16 -8.60
N ARG A 105 -16.60 1.32 -8.28
CA ARG A 105 -16.12 2.18 -7.19
C ARG A 105 -16.32 3.67 -7.53
N SER A 106 -16.44 4.49 -6.49
CA SER A 106 -16.50 5.95 -6.59
C SER A 106 -15.43 6.58 -5.69
N PHE A 107 -15.00 7.81 -5.97
CA PHE A 107 -14.01 8.53 -5.18
C PHE A 107 -14.17 10.04 -5.33
N HIS A 108 -13.79 10.84 -4.34
CA HIS A 108 -13.68 12.30 -4.53
C HIS A 108 -12.40 12.62 -5.28
N GLY A 109 -12.44 13.63 -6.16
CA GLY A 109 -11.27 14.08 -6.91
C GLY A 109 -10.10 14.48 -5.99
N THR A 110 -10.40 15.17 -4.88
CA THR A 110 -9.43 15.57 -3.85
C THR A 110 -8.86 14.38 -3.07
N CYS A 111 -9.60 13.28 -3.00
CA CYS A 111 -9.18 12.07 -2.29
C CYS A 111 -8.34 11.13 -3.16
N GLN A 112 -8.15 11.41 -4.46
CA GLN A 112 -7.39 10.52 -5.33
C GLN A 112 -5.90 10.49 -4.91
N ARG A 113 -5.33 9.29 -4.78
CA ARG A 113 -3.91 9.14 -4.44
C ARG A 113 -3.02 9.62 -5.58
N ARG A 114 -1.98 10.41 -5.28
CA ARG A 114 -0.94 10.74 -6.27
C ARG A 114 -0.20 9.46 -6.68
N ASN A 115 0.33 8.74 -5.70
CA ASN A 115 0.91 7.41 -5.86
C ASN A 115 -0.09 6.33 -5.36
N PRO A 116 -0.65 5.47 -6.23
CA PRO A 116 -1.65 4.47 -5.83
C PRO A 116 -1.20 3.50 -4.72
N GLN A 117 0.11 3.29 -4.56
CA GLN A 117 0.68 2.41 -3.52
C GLN A 117 0.89 3.09 -2.17
N LYS A 118 0.84 4.43 -2.10
CA LYS A 118 0.99 5.19 -0.86
C LYS A 118 -0.38 5.73 -0.42
N PRO A 119 -0.79 5.53 0.84
CA PRO A 119 -2.06 6.05 1.32
C PRO A 119 -2.04 7.58 1.45
N ASN A 120 -3.22 8.20 1.43
CA ASN A 120 -3.42 9.64 1.67
C ASN A 120 -3.57 10.00 3.16
N TYR A 121 -3.31 9.05 4.05
CA TYR A 121 -3.36 9.24 5.49
C TYR A 121 -1.98 8.97 6.10
N GLU A 122 -1.75 9.51 7.29
CA GLU A 122 -0.53 9.26 8.04
C GLU A 122 -0.36 7.77 8.34
N VAL A 123 0.74 7.20 7.85
CA VAL A 123 1.08 5.80 8.07
C VAL A 123 1.55 5.64 9.53
N PRO A 124 1.04 4.63 10.27
CA PRO A 124 1.43 4.47 11.67
C PRO A 124 2.94 4.31 11.85
N SER A 125 3.53 5.08 12.76
CA SER A 125 4.97 5.07 13.03
C SER A 125 5.42 3.80 13.76
N ASN A 126 6.68 3.45 13.56
CA ASN A 126 7.36 2.37 14.29
C ASN A 126 7.88 2.82 15.68
N GLN A 127 7.72 4.10 16.04
CA GLN A 127 8.15 4.60 17.35
C GLN A 127 7.47 3.80 18.48
N GLY A 128 8.28 3.14 19.31
CA GLY A 128 7.81 2.30 20.42
C GLY A 128 7.47 0.85 20.07
N GLN A 129 7.61 0.41 18.82
CA GLN A 129 7.47 -1.00 18.44
C GLN A 129 8.80 -1.75 18.62
N PRO A 130 8.79 -3.02 19.06
CA PRO A 130 10.01 -3.83 19.21
C PRO A 130 10.75 -4.09 17.89
N HIS A 131 10.07 -3.90 16.75
CA HIS A 131 10.63 -4.05 15.42
C HIS A 131 10.37 -2.77 14.61
N ARG A 132 11.44 -2.13 14.15
CA ARG A 132 11.38 -0.92 13.31
C ARG A 132 11.71 -1.32 11.88
N PHE A 133 10.82 -1.00 10.94
CA PHE A 133 11.15 -1.08 9.51
C PHE A 133 12.20 0.00 9.19
N PRO A 134 13.25 -0.33 8.40
CA PRO A 134 14.15 0.67 7.84
C PRO A 134 13.37 1.68 6.97
N LEU A 135 13.83 2.94 6.94
CA LEU A 135 13.35 3.92 5.98
C LEU A 135 13.94 3.57 4.61
N ASN A 136 13.11 3.50 3.56
CA ASN A 136 13.55 3.15 2.22
C ASN A 136 13.83 4.40 1.38
N GLU A 137 14.69 4.30 0.36
CA GLU A 137 15.07 5.44 -0.51
C GLU A 137 13.85 6.06 -1.22
N SER A 138 12.87 5.26 -1.62
CA SER A 138 11.60 5.72 -2.21
C SER A 138 10.71 6.52 -1.25
N ASP A 139 10.98 6.46 0.05
CA ASP A 139 10.27 7.26 1.05
C ASP A 139 10.99 8.59 1.31
N LEU A 140 12.29 8.68 0.99
CA LEU A 140 13.12 9.88 1.14
C LEU A 140 12.98 10.85 -0.06
N GLU A 141 12.86 10.32 -1.29
CA GLU A 141 12.76 11.16 -2.50
C GLU A 141 11.47 11.99 -2.56
N ASP A 142 10.37 11.50 -1.99
CA ASP A 142 9.07 12.19 -2.02
C ASP A 142 8.92 13.25 -0.91
N GLU A 143 9.65 13.15 0.21
CA GLU A 143 9.67 14.20 1.25
C GLU A 143 10.31 15.49 0.75
N LEU A 144 11.28 15.40 -0.16
CA LEU A 144 11.98 16.53 -0.77
C LEU A 144 11.17 17.23 -1.88
N MET A 145 10.17 16.56 -2.47
CA MET A 145 9.33 17.11 -3.54
C MET A 145 8.05 17.79 -3.02
N GLY A 146 7.83 17.78 -1.71
CA GLY A 146 6.69 18.42 -1.04
C GLY A 146 6.93 19.88 -0.62
N GLU A 147 8.16 20.38 -0.72
CA GLU A 147 8.48 21.79 -0.48
C GLU A 147 8.32 22.56 -1.80
N GLU A 148 7.27 23.38 -1.90
CA GLU A 148 7.13 24.37 -2.95
C GLU A 148 8.33 25.33 -2.87
N ILE A 149 9.15 25.35 -3.92
CA ILE A 149 10.29 26.26 -4.04
C ILE A 149 9.73 27.67 -4.29
N ASP A 150 9.77 28.50 -3.25
CA ASP A 150 9.55 29.94 -3.36
C ASP A 150 10.69 30.56 -4.19
N GLU A 151 10.32 31.38 -5.17
CA GLU A 151 11.23 31.98 -6.13
C GLU A 151 12.09 33.06 -5.45
N GLY A 152 13.42 32.89 -5.58
CA GLY A 152 14.32 34.02 -5.67
C GLY A 152 15.42 34.07 -4.62
N HIS A 153 16.53 33.39 -4.88
CA HIS A 153 17.86 33.91 -4.54
C HIS A 153 18.92 33.38 -5.52
N THR A 154 19.42 34.29 -6.34
CA THR A 154 20.58 34.13 -7.23
C THR A 154 21.83 33.91 -6.39
N LEU A 155 22.59 32.85 -6.63
CA LEU A 155 23.96 32.69 -6.12
C LEU A 155 24.85 32.02 -7.17
N GLU A 156 26.01 32.64 -7.38
CA GLU A 156 26.92 32.51 -8.52
C GLU A 156 27.68 31.18 -8.55
N THR A 157 28.01 30.74 -9.76
CA THR A 157 28.80 29.52 -10.05
C THR A 157 30.30 29.81 -10.00
N PRO A 158 31.13 29.08 -9.23
CA PRO A 158 32.58 29.17 -9.38
C PRO A 158 33.07 28.22 -10.48
N ALA A 159 33.96 28.73 -11.32
CA ALA A 159 34.63 28.03 -12.43
C ALA A 159 35.56 26.89 -11.95
N PRO A 160 35.85 25.88 -12.80
CA PRO A 160 36.74 24.79 -12.45
C PRO A 160 38.21 25.20 -12.58
N LEU A 161 39.00 24.99 -11.52
CA LEU A 161 40.45 25.05 -11.58
C LEU A 161 40.99 23.70 -12.08
N ILE A 162 41.56 23.73 -13.28
CA ILE A 162 42.40 22.66 -13.83
C ILE A 162 43.82 22.92 -13.33
N GLU A 163 44.35 22.03 -12.49
CA GLU A 163 45.80 21.89 -12.32
C GLU A 163 46.24 20.56 -12.94
N THR A 164 46.78 20.68 -14.14
CA THR A 164 47.67 19.73 -14.78
C THR A 164 48.87 19.44 -13.88
N ASN A 165 49.16 18.16 -13.62
CA ASN A 165 50.53 17.77 -13.34
C ASN A 165 50.90 16.54 -14.17
N ASN A 166 51.76 16.81 -15.15
CA ASN A 166 52.38 15.84 -16.02
C ASN A 166 53.45 15.07 -15.23
N ASN A 167 53.44 13.75 -15.31
CA ASN A 167 54.67 12.98 -15.31
C ASN A 167 54.49 11.73 -16.17
N THR A 168 55.00 11.88 -17.40
CA THR A 168 55.23 10.84 -18.40
C THR A 168 56.21 9.81 -17.89
N TYR A 169 55.85 8.53 -17.94
CA TYR A 169 56.80 7.44 -18.11
C TYR A 169 56.25 6.50 -19.19
N GLU A 170 56.86 6.57 -20.37
CA GLU A 170 56.69 5.59 -21.45
C GLU A 170 57.29 4.25 -20.98
N PHE A 171 56.56 3.14 -21.19
CA PHE A 171 57.21 1.83 -21.33
C PHE A 171 56.49 0.94 -22.33
N ASP A 172 57.31 0.32 -23.15
CA ASP A 172 57.04 -0.26 -24.46
C ASP A 172 56.54 -1.72 -24.38
N CYS A 173 55.77 -2.14 -25.38
CA CYS A 173 55.13 -3.46 -25.47
C CYS A 173 56.08 -4.48 -26.11
N GLY A 174 56.43 -5.56 -25.38
CA GLY A 174 57.33 -6.61 -25.86
C GLY A 174 56.88 -8.03 -25.52
N VAL A 175 56.35 -8.72 -26.54
CA VAL A 175 56.48 -10.14 -26.91
C VAL A 175 56.52 -11.22 -25.81
N ILE A 176 55.50 -12.09 -25.85
CA ILE A 176 55.40 -13.36 -25.11
C ILE A 176 56.28 -14.45 -25.76
N THR A 177 57.12 -15.13 -24.98
CA THR A 177 57.50 -16.54 -25.21
C THR A 177 57.75 -17.28 -23.87
N PRO A 178 57.57 -18.62 -23.83
CA PRO A 178 57.13 -19.31 -22.62
C PRO A 178 58.21 -20.24 -22.03
N PHE A 179 58.46 -20.23 -20.71
CA PHE A 179 59.06 -21.38 -20.01
C PHE A 179 58.70 -21.47 -18.51
N LYS A 180 58.80 -22.71 -18.02
CA LYS A 180 58.31 -23.33 -16.77
C LYS A 180 59.03 -22.94 -15.46
N CYS A 181 58.32 -23.26 -14.37
CA CYS A 181 58.77 -23.64 -13.00
C CYS A 181 59.12 -22.43 -12.08
N GLU A 182 58.80 -22.37 -10.78
CA GLU A 182 58.56 -23.36 -9.72
C GLU A 182 57.54 -22.80 -8.69
N TYR A 183 56.94 -23.70 -7.89
CA TYR A 183 56.08 -23.36 -6.75
C TYR A 183 56.91 -22.67 -5.64
N ASN A 184 56.44 -21.53 -5.17
CA ASN A 184 56.61 -21.07 -3.78
C ASN A 184 55.40 -20.21 -3.39
N ASP A 185 54.86 -20.50 -2.21
CA ASP A 185 53.69 -19.87 -1.58
C ASP A 185 53.96 -18.41 -1.18
N ASP A 186 52.87 -17.66 -1.05
CA ASP A 186 52.72 -16.31 -0.49
C ASP A 186 52.93 -15.09 -1.42
N GLU A 187 52.15 -14.99 -2.51
CA GLU A 187 51.79 -13.67 -3.09
C GLU A 187 50.32 -13.63 -3.57
N VAL A 188 49.57 -12.66 -3.07
CA VAL A 188 48.21 -12.33 -3.54
C VAL A 188 48.34 -11.68 -4.92
N LEU A 189 47.99 -12.43 -5.97
CA LEU A 189 47.83 -11.90 -7.32
C LEU A 189 46.61 -10.97 -7.37
N PHE A 190 46.86 -9.66 -7.48
CA PHE A 190 45.85 -8.71 -7.97
C PHE A 190 45.54 -9.05 -9.43
N VAL A 191 44.41 -9.70 -9.67
CA VAL A 191 43.84 -9.83 -11.01
C VAL A 191 43.25 -8.46 -11.36
N CYS A 192 43.91 -7.72 -12.25
CA CYS A 192 43.38 -6.48 -12.80
C CYS A 192 41.99 -6.72 -13.42
N GLU A 193 41.06 -5.80 -13.16
CA GLU A 193 39.80 -5.69 -13.89
C GLU A 193 40.08 -5.69 -15.39
N LYS A 194 39.54 -6.68 -16.11
CA LYS A 194 39.25 -6.47 -17.53
C LYS A 194 38.05 -5.52 -17.57
N LEU A 195 38.31 -4.25 -17.91
CA LEU A 195 37.27 -3.34 -18.35
C LEU A 195 36.44 -4.04 -19.43
N ALA A 196 35.15 -4.25 -19.16
CA ALA A 196 34.23 -4.68 -20.19
C ALA A 196 34.26 -3.64 -21.33
N PRO A 197 34.31 -4.05 -22.61
CA PRO A 197 34.24 -3.09 -23.71
C PRO A 197 32.98 -2.25 -23.55
N GLU A 198 33.14 -0.93 -23.57
CA GLU A 198 32.06 0.04 -23.56
C GLU A 198 31.01 -0.35 -24.60
N ARG A 199 29.86 -0.85 -24.14
CA ARG A 199 28.68 -0.92 -24.99
C ARG A 199 28.18 0.51 -25.15
N MET A 200 28.60 1.18 -26.22
CA MET A 200 27.95 2.38 -26.69
C MET A 200 26.43 2.14 -26.71
N ARG A 201 25.70 2.88 -25.88
CA ARG A 201 24.24 2.98 -25.99
C ARG A 201 23.95 3.48 -27.40
N LYS A 202 23.37 2.63 -28.26
CA LYS A 202 22.80 3.09 -29.52
C LYS A 202 21.75 4.13 -29.17
N HIS A 203 21.98 5.35 -29.67
CA HIS A 203 21.03 6.44 -29.64
C HIS A 203 19.68 5.92 -30.13
N VAL A 204 18.64 6.02 -29.29
CA VAL A 204 17.27 5.74 -29.73
C VAL A 204 16.94 6.80 -30.78
N GLU A 205 16.81 6.37 -32.03
CA GLU A 205 16.35 7.23 -33.12
C GLU A 205 14.93 7.70 -32.80
N LYS A 206 14.73 9.02 -32.91
CA LYS A 206 13.43 9.68 -32.77
C LYS A 206 12.44 9.03 -33.74
N ILE A 207 11.40 8.38 -33.21
CA ILE A 207 10.28 7.89 -34.01
C ILE A 207 9.62 9.11 -34.66
N LYS A 208 9.53 9.04 -35.99
CA LYS A 208 8.87 10.02 -36.86
C LYS A 208 7.39 10.20 -36.48
N LYS A 209 6.94 11.45 -36.45
CA LYS A 209 5.53 11.81 -36.48
C LYS A 209 4.95 11.41 -37.84
N GLU A 210 3.83 10.69 -37.84
CA GLU A 210 2.96 10.53 -39.02
C GLU A 210 1.62 11.25 -38.80
N PRO A 211 0.93 11.64 -39.89
CA PRO A 211 0.17 12.88 -39.94
C PRO A 211 -1.29 12.75 -39.51
N ASP A 212 -1.87 13.91 -39.23
CA ASP A 212 -3.23 14.17 -38.79
C ASP A 212 -4.30 13.45 -39.63
N LEU A 213 -5.12 12.65 -38.96
CA LEU A 213 -6.48 12.35 -39.37
C LEU A 213 -7.40 12.70 -38.19
N GLN A 214 -8.15 13.77 -38.38
CA GLN A 214 -9.20 14.23 -37.48
C GLN A 214 -10.31 13.17 -37.39
N ASP A 215 -10.52 12.61 -36.20
CA ASP A 215 -11.86 12.28 -35.74
C ASP A 215 -11.94 12.26 -34.20
N SER A 216 -13.12 12.62 -33.70
CA SER A 216 -13.41 13.20 -32.38
C SER A 216 -13.08 12.39 -31.10
N SER A 217 -12.61 13.11 -30.06
CA SER A 217 -12.57 12.79 -28.62
C SER A 217 -11.48 11.86 -28.04
N SER A 218 -10.22 12.04 -28.42
CA SER A 218 -9.11 11.40 -27.70
C SER A 218 -8.74 12.21 -26.44
N LEU A 219 -9.22 11.80 -25.28
CA LEU A 219 -8.67 12.25 -23.99
C LEU A 219 -7.19 11.84 -23.89
N SER A 220 -6.36 12.70 -23.32
CA SER A 220 -4.95 12.40 -23.08
C SER A 220 -4.79 11.28 -22.05
N SER A 221 -3.68 10.52 -22.10
CA SER A 221 -3.41 9.42 -21.15
C SER A 221 -3.48 9.85 -19.68
N GLY A 222 -3.15 11.10 -19.36
CA GLY A 222 -3.26 11.65 -17.99
C GLY A 222 -4.70 11.92 -17.54
N GLU A 223 -5.60 12.27 -18.45
CA GLU A 223 -7.03 12.50 -18.13
C GLU A 223 -7.77 11.18 -17.88
N LEU A 224 -7.39 10.09 -18.55
CA LEU A 224 -7.92 8.75 -18.27
C LEU A 224 -7.52 8.24 -16.88
N GLU A 225 -6.27 8.49 -16.46
CA GLU A 225 -5.82 8.11 -15.11
C GLU A 225 -6.60 8.83 -14.00
N GLN A 226 -6.93 10.12 -14.21
CA GLN A 226 -7.72 10.90 -13.26
C GLN A 226 -9.16 10.39 -13.12
N GLN A 227 -9.69 9.66 -14.11
CA GLN A 227 -11.03 9.07 -14.08
C GLN A 227 -11.08 7.65 -13.48
N MET A 228 -9.92 7.11 -13.07
CA MET A 228 -9.84 5.79 -12.47
C MET A 228 -9.62 5.84 -10.96
N CYS A 229 -10.31 4.96 -10.25
CA CYS A 229 -10.04 4.74 -8.84
C CYS A 229 -8.64 4.14 -8.62
N THR A 230 -8.10 4.31 -7.42
CA THR A 230 -6.80 3.74 -7.00
C THR A 230 -6.67 2.26 -7.31
N ALA A 231 -7.70 1.45 -7.05
CA ALA A 231 -7.67 0.02 -7.32
C ALA A 231 -7.45 -0.29 -8.81
N CYS A 232 -8.16 0.41 -9.71
CA CYS A 232 -7.99 0.23 -11.15
C CYS A 232 -6.59 0.67 -11.60
N ARG A 233 -6.10 1.80 -11.11
CA ARG A 233 -4.72 2.28 -11.41
C ARG A 233 -3.65 1.30 -10.94
N LEU A 234 -3.82 0.68 -9.76
CA LEU A 234 -2.93 -0.39 -9.27
C LEU A 234 -2.95 -1.61 -10.20
N LEU A 235 -4.13 -2.00 -10.68
CA LEU A 235 -4.30 -3.16 -11.55
C LEU A 235 -3.77 -2.94 -12.96
N GLU A 236 -3.73 -1.71 -13.47
CA GLU A 236 -3.06 -1.40 -14.74
C GLU A 236 -1.55 -1.65 -14.66
N LEU A 237 -0.93 -1.34 -13.52
CA LEU A 237 0.50 -1.51 -13.29
C LEU A 237 0.87 -2.90 -12.74
N ARG A 238 -0.07 -3.83 -12.63
CA ARG A 238 0.11 -5.13 -11.95
C ARG A 238 1.24 -5.97 -12.53
N GLN A 239 1.46 -5.93 -13.85
CA GLN A 239 2.52 -6.70 -14.51
C GLN A 239 3.90 -6.11 -14.21
N LEU A 240 4.02 -4.77 -14.25
CA LEU A 240 5.25 -4.06 -13.93
C LEU A 240 5.67 -4.27 -12.47
N HIS A 241 4.69 -4.34 -11.57
CA HIS A 241 4.92 -4.50 -10.14
C HIS A 241 5.03 -5.95 -9.67
N ASN A 242 5.07 -6.93 -10.56
CA ASN A 242 5.23 -8.33 -10.19
C ASN A 242 6.63 -8.83 -10.58
N PRO A 243 7.34 -9.56 -9.71
CA PRO A 243 8.67 -10.08 -10.05
C PRO A 243 8.64 -10.91 -11.33
N PRO A 244 9.65 -10.74 -12.22
CA PRO A 244 9.76 -11.58 -13.40
C PRO A 244 9.97 -13.04 -12.95
N HIS A 245 9.28 -13.97 -13.60
CA HIS A 245 9.32 -15.42 -13.32
C HIS A 245 8.63 -15.90 -12.03
N MET A 246 7.89 -15.03 -11.31
CA MET A 246 7.08 -15.46 -10.18
C MET A 246 5.92 -16.34 -10.65
N THR A 247 5.92 -17.60 -10.23
CA THR A 247 4.79 -18.52 -10.44
C THR A 247 3.64 -18.18 -9.50
N ARG A 248 2.43 -18.58 -9.87
CA ARG A 248 1.24 -18.40 -9.04
C ARG A 248 1.34 -19.16 -7.72
N GLU A 249 1.93 -20.34 -7.76
CA GLU A 249 2.28 -21.17 -6.60
C GLU A 249 3.15 -20.41 -5.62
N GLU A 250 4.26 -19.84 -6.10
CA GLU A 250 5.21 -19.13 -5.25
C GLU A 250 4.59 -17.85 -4.72
N LEU A 251 3.92 -17.06 -5.57
CA LEU A 251 3.18 -15.87 -5.15
C LEU A 251 2.26 -16.17 -3.97
N CYS A 252 1.39 -17.17 -4.12
CA CYS A 252 0.41 -17.49 -3.08
C CYS A 252 1.06 -18.06 -1.81
N PHE A 253 2.21 -18.73 -1.92
CA PHE A 253 2.99 -19.15 -0.77
C PHE A 253 3.54 -17.95 0.02
N LEU A 254 4.18 -16.99 -0.65
CA LEU A 254 4.72 -15.78 -0.01
C LEU A 254 3.62 -14.91 0.60
N LEU A 255 2.50 -14.74 -0.14
CA LEU A 255 1.32 -14.02 0.35
C LEU A 255 0.71 -14.70 1.57
N SER A 256 0.62 -16.04 1.57
CA SER A 256 0.09 -16.80 2.71
C SER A 256 0.92 -16.55 3.97
N ALA A 257 2.25 -16.59 3.86
CA ALA A 257 3.14 -16.34 4.98
C ALA A 257 3.04 -14.90 5.49
N SER A 258 3.09 -13.90 4.60
CA SER A 258 2.90 -12.49 4.97
C SER A 258 1.55 -12.27 5.68
N PHE A 259 0.46 -12.69 5.04
CA PHE A 259 -0.88 -12.49 5.58
C PHE A 259 -1.10 -13.22 6.90
N ALA A 260 -0.53 -14.43 7.07
CA ALA A 260 -0.64 -15.18 8.31
C ALA A 260 -0.06 -14.43 9.51
N VAL A 261 1.03 -13.68 9.32
CA VAL A 261 1.65 -12.91 10.39
C VAL A 261 0.90 -11.60 10.66
N HIS A 262 0.44 -10.91 9.62
CA HIS A 262 -0.13 -9.56 9.79
C HIS A 262 -1.65 -9.54 10.01
N ARG A 263 -2.39 -10.60 9.65
CA ARG A 263 -3.86 -10.64 9.84
C ARG A 263 -4.30 -10.45 11.29
N SER A 264 -3.42 -10.70 12.26
CA SER A 264 -3.71 -10.53 13.69
C SER A 264 -3.91 -9.06 14.10
N TRP A 265 -3.55 -8.10 13.26
CA TRP A 265 -3.96 -6.71 13.46
C TRP A 265 -5.49 -6.57 13.52
N LEU A 266 -6.24 -7.44 12.82
CA LEU A 266 -7.70 -7.39 12.77
C LEU A 266 -8.36 -8.44 13.67
N ASP A 267 -8.93 -7.99 14.79
CA ASP A 267 -9.78 -8.82 15.66
C ASP A 267 -11.12 -9.18 15.01
N THR A 268 -11.68 -8.27 14.22
CA THR A 268 -12.97 -8.43 13.55
C THR A 268 -12.98 -7.71 12.21
N ASP A 269 -13.79 -8.21 11.29
CA ASP A 269 -14.16 -7.55 10.04
C ASP A 269 -15.69 -7.43 9.93
N VAL A 270 -16.17 -6.83 8.84
CA VAL A 270 -17.60 -6.61 8.60
C VAL A 270 -18.37 -7.93 8.51
N GLN A 271 -17.85 -8.93 7.79
CA GLN A 271 -18.51 -10.23 7.65
C GLN A 271 -18.60 -10.95 9.00
N ARG A 272 -17.50 -10.99 9.76
CA ARG A 272 -17.45 -11.60 11.09
C ARG A 272 -18.39 -10.91 12.07
N TYR A 273 -18.45 -9.57 12.03
CA TYR A 273 -19.38 -8.81 12.85
C TYR A 273 -20.83 -9.12 12.50
N MET A 274 -21.17 -9.11 11.20
CA MET A 274 -22.52 -9.41 10.72
C MET A 274 -22.95 -10.83 11.14
N ALA A 275 -22.10 -11.83 10.91
CA ALA A 275 -22.40 -13.22 11.26
C ALA A 275 -22.63 -13.41 12.78
N LYS A 276 -21.91 -12.66 13.62
CA LYS A 276 -22.02 -12.76 15.07
C LYS A 276 -23.21 -11.99 15.65
N ASN A 277 -23.56 -10.83 15.08
CA ASN A 277 -24.43 -9.85 15.76
C ASN A 277 -25.76 -9.59 15.04
N LEU A 278 -25.94 -10.06 13.81
CA LEU A 278 -27.07 -9.67 12.96
C LEU A 278 -27.78 -10.87 12.35
N LYS A 279 -29.09 -10.71 12.10
CA LYS A 279 -29.90 -11.72 11.42
C LYS A 279 -29.88 -11.50 9.91
N ALA A 280 -30.31 -12.51 9.15
CA ALA A 280 -30.30 -12.49 7.69
C ALA A 280 -31.03 -11.28 7.08
N CYS A 281 -32.16 -10.84 7.65
CA CYS A 281 -32.89 -9.65 7.17
C CYS A 281 -32.08 -8.36 7.32
N ASP A 282 -31.43 -8.17 8.48
CA ASP A 282 -30.64 -6.98 8.79
C ASP A 282 -29.34 -6.96 7.97
N ILE A 283 -28.73 -8.14 7.76
CA ILE A 283 -27.58 -8.30 6.87
C ILE A 283 -27.95 -7.92 5.43
N ALA A 284 -29.11 -8.36 4.93
CA ALA A 284 -29.59 -8.01 3.59
C ALA A 284 -29.85 -6.51 3.44
N LEU A 285 -30.42 -5.88 4.48
CA LEU A 285 -30.62 -4.43 4.53
C LEU A 285 -29.29 -3.67 4.45
N ILE A 286 -28.30 -4.04 5.28
CA ILE A 286 -27.00 -3.38 5.27
C ILE A 286 -26.28 -3.58 3.94
N LYS A 287 -26.27 -4.81 3.41
CA LYS A 287 -25.69 -5.10 2.09
C LYS A 287 -26.27 -4.17 1.03
N ARG A 288 -27.59 -4.01 0.99
CA ARG A 288 -28.26 -3.16 0.00
C ARG A 288 -27.93 -1.66 0.17
N LEU A 289 -27.81 -1.19 1.41
CA LEU A 289 -27.66 0.24 1.69
C LEU A 289 -26.21 0.73 1.65
N LEU A 290 -25.27 -0.11 2.08
CA LEU A 290 -23.88 0.30 2.28
C LEU A 290 -22.92 -0.18 1.20
N PHE A 291 -23.20 -1.29 0.52
CA PHE A 291 -22.20 -1.95 -0.33
C PHE A 291 -22.75 -2.25 -1.71
N HIS A 292 -22.07 -1.74 -2.74
CA HIS A 292 -22.34 -2.19 -4.10
C HIS A 292 -21.56 -3.48 -4.43
N ASN A 293 -20.32 -3.58 -3.97
CA ASN A 293 -19.44 -4.73 -4.21
C ASN A 293 -19.65 -5.84 -3.14
N GLU A 294 -19.10 -7.03 -3.39
CA GLU A 294 -19.06 -8.09 -2.38
C GLU A 294 -18.33 -7.58 -1.13
N ILE A 295 -18.95 -7.76 0.05
CA ILE A 295 -18.29 -7.43 1.32
C ILE A 295 -17.16 -8.43 1.51
N LEU A 296 -15.92 -7.99 1.33
CA LEU A 296 -14.74 -8.83 1.53
C LEU A 296 -14.40 -8.93 3.02
N GLY A 297 -14.06 -10.13 3.48
CA GLY A 297 -13.65 -10.42 4.86
C GLY A 297 -12.31 -11.14 4.92
N VAL A 298 -11.71 -11.21 6.11
CA VAL A 298 -10.39 -11.83 6.34
C VAL A 298 -10.40 -13.31 5.95
N SER A 299 -11.49 -14.03 6.22
CA SER A 299 -11.63 -15.44 5.83
C SER A 299 -11.59 -15.61 4.31
N LYS A 300 -12.30 -14.76 3.58
CA LYS A 300 -12.38 -14.82 2.12
C LYS A 300 -11.02 -14.57 1.47
N ILE A 301 -10.22 -13.67 2.02
CA ILE A 301 -8.85 -13.43 1.56
C ILE A 301 -8.00 -14.67 1.78
N SER A 302 -8.05 -15.29 2.97
CA SER A 302 -7.35 -16.57 3.22
C SER A 302 -7.77 -17.66 2.24
N ASP A 303 -9.06 -17.78 1.95
CA ASP A 303 -9.60 -18.75 0.99
C ASP A 303 -9.12 -18.45 -0.44
N ASN A 304 -9.06 -17.16 -0.83
CA ASN A 304 -8.53 -16.74 -2.12
C ASN A 304 -7.03 -17.07 -2.27
N ILE A 305 -6.24 -16.90 -1.19
CA ILE A 305 -4.81 -17.31 -1.17
C ILE A 305 -4.71 -18.82 -1.32
N ALA A 306 -5.44 -19.58 -0.50
CA ALA A 306 -5.40 -21.05 -0.50
C ALA A 306 -5.86 -21.64 -1.86
N ALA A 307 -6.86 -21.03 -2.48
CA ALA A 307 -7.35 -21.38 -3.81
C ALA A 307 -6.48 -20.82 -4.96
N LYS A 308 -5.36 -20.15 -4.64
CA LYS A 308 -4.42 -19.57 -5.59
C LYS A 308 -5.08 -18.65 -6.62
N LYS A 309 -5.95 -17.74 -6.17
CA LYS A 309 -6.69 -16.85 -7.06
C LYS A 309 -5.91 -15.64 -7.54
N TYR A 310 -4.87 -15.23 -6.80
CA TYR A 310 -4.05 -14.09 -7.16
C TYR A 310 -2.99 -14.49 -8.18
N ASN A 311 -2.90 -13.73 -9.26
CA ASN A 311 -1.88 -13.84 -10.30
C ASN A 311 -0.80 -12.77 -10.14
N TYR A 312 -1.14 -11.65 -9.50
CA TYR A 312 -0.22 -10.53 -9.28
C TYR A 312 -0.33 -9.99 -7.86
N LEU A 313 0.76 -9.46 -7.31
CA LEU A 313 0.80 -8.82 -5.98
C LEU A 313 -0.24 -7.71 -5.81
N MET A 314 -0.50 -6.93 -6.87
CA MET A 314 -1.46 -5.82 -6.81
C MET A 314 -2.90 -6.28 -6.67
N GLU A 315 -3.25 -7.50 -7.10
CA GLU A 315 -4.61 -8.04 -6.90
C GLU A 315 -4.87 -8.30 -5.41
N PHE A 316 -3.86 -8.83 -4.69
CA PHE A 316 -3.94 -9.03 -3.25
C PHE A 316 -3.99 -7.69 -2.49
N LEU A 317 -3.22 -6.69 -2.91
CA LEU A 317 -3.29 -5.36 -2.31
C LEU A 317 -4.68 -4.72 -2.51
N VAL A 318 -5.29 -4.87 -3.69
CA VAL A 318 -6.65 -4.37 -3.95
C VAL A 318 -7.68 -5.04 -3.04
N ASP A 319 -7.59 -6.35 -2.82
CA ASP A 319 -8.44 -7.05 -1.85
C ASP A 319 -8.27 -6.46 -0.43
N LEU A 320 -7.04 -6.13 0.00
CA LEU A 320 -6.82 -5.47 1.30
C LEU A 320 -7.40 -4.05 1.36
N LEU A 321 -7.34 -3.30 0.27
CA LEU A 321 -7.95 -1.97 0.17
C LEU A 321 -9.48 -2.06 0.20
N ASP A 322 -10.08 -3.07 -0.46
CA ASP A 322 -11.52 -3.33 -0.37
C ASP A 322 -11.94 -3.73 1.06
N LEU A 323 -11.13 -4.55 1.74
CA LEU A 323 -11.35 -4.88 3.15
C LEU A 323 -11.33 -3.61 4.03
N GLN A 324 -10.31 -2.76 3.86
CA GLN A 324 -10.23 -1.48 4.57
C GLN A 324 -11.43 -0.58 4.27
N HIS A 325 -11.81 -0.46 2.99
CA HIS A 325 -12.97 0.32 2.58
C HIS A 325 -14.26 -0.18 3.22
N ASN A 326 -14.48 -1.49 3.22
CA ASN A 326 -15.64 -2.10 3.84
C ASN A 326 -15.71 -1.80 5.35
N ILE A 327 -14.57 -1.88 6.04
CA ILE A 327 -14.44 -1.55 7.46
C ILE A 327 -14.70 -0.06 7.70
N GLY A 328 -14.12 0.82 6.88
CA GLY A 328 -14.28 2.27 6.98
C GLY A 328 -15.73 2.72 6.80
N VAL A 329 -16.44 2.18 5.81
CA VAL A 329 -17.86 2.45 5.59
C VAL A 329 -18.72 1.90 6.73
N PHE A 330 -18.48 0.66 7.16
CA PHE A 330 -19.35 0.00 8.14
C PHE A 330 -19.17 0.51 9.58
N PHE A 331 -17.92 0.60 10.04
CA PHE A 331 -17.60 0.98 11.41
C PHE A 331 -17.35 2.49 11.56
N GLY A 332 -16.84 3.13 10.52
CA GLY A 332 -16.43 4.54 10.48
C GLY A 332 -14.90 4.70 10.41
N ALA A 333 -14.40 5.71 9.70
CA ALA A 333 -12.96 5.95 9.52
C ALA A 333 -12.21 6.34 10.81
N GLN A 334 -12.91 6.67 11.89
CA GLN A 334 -12.31 7.01 13.19
C GLN A 334 -12.34 5.86 14.20
N CYS A 335 -12.83 4.68 13.81
CA CYS A 335 -12.95 3.57 14.75
C CYS A 335 -11.63 2.78 14.88
N LYS A 336 -11.51 2.05 15.99
CA LYS A 336 -10.34 1.19 16.26
C LYS A 336 -10.13 0.12 15.19
N GLU A 337 -11.23 -0.42 14.64
CA GLU A 337 -11.18 -1.45 13.60
C GLU A 337 -10.58 -0.89 12.31
N TYR A 338 -10.89 0.38 11.96
CA TYR A 338 -10.29 1.05 10.82
C TYR A 338 -8.83 1.38 11.06
N GLU A 339 -8.47 1.91 12.24
CA GLU A 339 -7.06 2.14 12.58
C GLU A 339 -6.22 0.86 12.46
N ALA A 340 -6.75 -0.28 12.92
CA ALA A 340 -6.09 -1.57 12.77
C ALA A 340 -5.81 -1.95 11.29
N THR A 341 -6.67 -1.56 10.35
CA THR A 341 -6.41 -1.79 8.91
C THR A 341 -5.20 -0.99 8.41
N LYS A 342 -4.92 0.19 8.97
CA LYS A 342 -3.75 0.99 8.58
C LYS A 342 -2.46 0.28 8.95
N TRP A 343 -2.41 -0.34 10.13
CA TRP A 343 -1.28 -1.18 10.57
C TRP A 343 -1.10 -2.42 9.67
N LEU A 344 -2.20 -3.11 9.36
CA LEU A 344 -2.19 -4.24 8.42
C LEU A 344 -1.63 -3.83 7.05
N LEU A 345 -2.16 -2.77 6.46
CA LEU A 345 -1.75 -2.30 5.13
C LEU A 345 -0.32 -1.79 5.12
N ARG A 346 0.13 -1.08 6.16
CA ARG A 346 1.53 -0.64 6.28
C ARG A 346 2.47 -1.84 6.19
N ASP A 347 2.25 -2.84 7.04
CA ASP A 347 3.16 -3.96 7.13
C ASP A 347 3.12 -4.84 5.87
N VAL A 348 1.92 -5.12 5.36
CA VAL A 348 1.78 -5.96 4.16
C VAL A 348 2.29 -5.24 2.91
N THR A 349 2.11 -3.91 2.79
CA THR A 349 2.72 -3.17 1.68
C THR A 349 4.24 -3.13 1.78
N HIS A 350 4.81 -3.17 2.98
CA HIS A 350 6.25 -3.39 3.16
C HIS A 350 6.66 -4.77 2.65
N ASP A 351 5.98 -5.84 3.06
CA ASP A 351 6.26 -7.20 2.56
C ASP A 351 6.12 -7.29 1.03
N ILE A 352 5.10 -6.66 0.43
CA ILE A 352 4.94 -6.59 -1.04
C ILE A 352 6.15 -5.93 -1.69
N ARG A 353 6.71 -4.87 -1.09
CA ARG A 353 7.94 -4.23 -1.60
C ARG A 353 9.14 -5.17 -1.49
N GLU A 354 9.30 -5.87 -0.37
CA GLU A 354 10.39 -6.84 -0.19
C GLU A 354 10.30 -8.00 -1.18
N ILE A 355 9.09 -8.52 -1.43
CA ILE A 355 8.84 -9.55 -2.45
C ILE A 355 9.20 -9.03 -3.85
N ARG A 356 8.89 -7.76 -4.14
CA ARG A 356 9.24 -7.11 -5.41
C ARG A 356 10.72 -6.90 -5.59
N SER A 357 11.41 -6.54 -4.52
CA SER A 357 12.86 -6.41 -4.50
C SER A 357 13.48 -7.76 -4.83
N CYS A 358 13.20 -8.80 -4.02
CA CYS A 358 13.64 -10.15 -4.33
C CYS A 358 12.78 -11.19 -3.60
N SER A 359 12.03 -11.97 -4.38
CA SER A 359 11.17 -13.03 -3.86
C SER A 359 11.94 -14.12 -3.11
N ASP A 360 13.15 -14.46 -3.57
CA ASP A 360 13.99 -15.47 -2.92
C ASP A 360 14.48 -15.00 -1.55
N CYS A 361 14.95 -13.75 -1.45
CA CYS A 361 15.32 -13.14 -0.18
C CYS A 361 14.15 -13.13 0.80
N PHE A 362 12.99 -12.65 0.36
CA PHE A 362 11.80 -12.64 1.19
C PHE A 362 11.45 -14.06 1.65
N ARG A 363 11.41 -15.03 0.74
CA ARG A 363 11.15 -16.44 1.03
C ARG A 363 12.10 -17.00 2.10
N TYR A 364 13.41 -16.86 1.91
CA TYR A 364 14.38 -17.36 2.88
C TYR A 364 14.27 -16.67 4.25
N SER A 365 13.81 -15.42 4.26
CA SER A 365 13.55 -14.65 5.48
C SER A 365 12.32 -15.12 6.26
N ILE A 366 11.42 -15.91 5.67
CA ILE A 366 10.15 -16.35 6.30
C ILE A 366 10.05 -17.86 6.51
N GLU A 367 10.85 -18.68 5.80
CA GLU A 367 10.77 -20.14 5.87
C GLU A 367 10.87 -20.64 7.33
N PRO A 368 9.97 -21.52 7.82
CA PRO A 368 9.98 -21.96 9.23
C PRO A 368 11.24 -22.70 9.65
N ASN A 369 11.84 -23.45 8.73
CA ASN A 369 13.11 -24.15 8.92
C ASN A 369 14.27 -23.26 8.45
N LYS A 370 14.35 -22.02 8.95
CA LYS A 370 15.47 -21.12 8.63
C LYS A 370 16.75 -21.86 8.98
N SER A 371 17.50 -22.25 7.95
CA SER A 371 18.90 -22.58 8.14
C SER A 371 19.56 -21.39 8.82
N PRO A 372 20.48 -21.58 9.79
CA PRO A 372 21.27 -20.46 10.30
C PRO A 372 22.00 -19.70 9.18
N PHE A 373 22.21 -20.36 8.04
CA PHE A 373 22.79 -19.80 6.81
C PHE A 373 21.75 -19.43 5.75
N TRP A 374 20.50 -19.13 6.14
CA TRP A 374 19.44 -18.77 5.19
C TRP A 374 19.83 -17.55 4.33
N PHE A 375 20.56 -16.61 4.90
CA PHE A 375 21.06 -15.41 4.20
C PHE A 375 22.18 -15.72 3.19
N ALA A 376 22.84 -16.88 3.31
CA ALA A 376 23.89 -17.32 2.40
C ALA A 376 23.34 -18.17 1.24
N LYS A 377 22.03 -18.45 1.22
CA LYS A 377 21.39 -19.13 0.08
C LYS A 377 21.43 -18.20 -1.14
N PRO A 378 21.97 -18.66 -2.29
CA PRO A 378 22.00 -17.84 -3.49
C PRO A 378 20.58 -17.63 -4.03
N CYS A 379 20.27 -16.40 -4.44
CA CYS A 379 19.05 -16.07 -5.17
C CYS A 379 19.24 -16.34 -6.67
N LEU A 380 18.14 -16.51 -7.41
CA LEU A 380 18.16 -16.73 -8.85
C LEU A 380 18.87 -15.58 -9.58
N GLN A 381 18.50 -14.35 -9.25
CA GLN A 381 19.28 -13.17 -9.58
C GLN A 381 20.28 -12.93 -8.44
N ARG A 382 21.57 -13.00 -8.78
CA ARG A 382 22.64 -12.80 -7.79
C ARG A 382 22.66 -11.34 -7.38
N HIS A 383 22.60 -11.09 -6.07
CA HIS A 383 22.82 -9.77 -5.52
C HIS A 383 24.30 -9.40 -5.62
N GLU A 384 24.54 -8.11 -5.83
CA GLU A 384 25.88 -7.55 -5.77
C GLU A 384 26.35 -7.53 -4.31
N LEU A 385 27.59 -7.99 -4.09
CA LEU A 385 28.22 -7.94 -2.78
C LEU A 385 29.04 -6.66 -2.68
N VAL A 386 28.66 -5.78 -1.75
CA VAL A 386 29.26 -4.47 -1.56
C VAL A 386 29.72 -4.30 -0.10
N TYR A 387 30.74 -3.49 0.10
CA TYR A 387 31.09 -3.00 1.44
C TYR A 387 30.30 -1.74 1.72
N ALA A 388 29.46 -1.76 2.77
CA ALA A 388 28.65 -0.60 3.17
C ALA A 388 29.03 -0.11 4.57
N LYS A 389 29.11 1.21 4.75
CA LYS A 389 29.31 1.86 6.05
C LYS A 389 28.06 2.67 6.40
N HIS A 390 27.39 2.31 7.50
CA HIS A 390 26.28 3.11 8.01
C HIS A 390 26.82 4.39 8.65
N GLY A 391 26.36 5.55 8.17
CA GLY A 391 26.72 6.85 8.74
C GLY A 391 26.04 7.05 10.09
N HIS A 392 26.82 7.18 11.17
CA HIS A 392 26.27 7.77 12.39
C HIS A 392 26.10 9.27 12.14
N THR A 393 24.86 9.75 12.19
CA THR A 393 24.59 11.19 12.20
C THR A 393 24.97 11.76 13.57
N SER A 394 26.14 12.40 13.65
CA SER A 394 26.36 13.52 14.58
C SER A 394 26.01 14.80 13.83
N SER A 395 25.25 15.68 14.48
CA SER A 395 24.82 16.99 13.99
C SER A 395 25.93 17.79 13.31
N ASP A 396 25.55 18.49 12.25
CA ASP A 396 26.31 19.45 11.45
C ASP A 396 27.44 18.89 10.59
N GLN A 397 27.09 18.49 9.36
CA GLN A 397 27.67 19.04 8.12
C GLN A 397 27.03 18.39 6.88
N THR A 398 26.85 19.23 5.87
CA THR A 398 26.28 19.01 4.53
C THR A 398 26.60 17.64 3.91
N GLN A 399 25.53 16.92 3.53
CA GLN A 399 25.57 15.65 2.83
C GLN A 399 26.12 15.81 1.41
N GLN A 400 27.28 15.21 1.16
CA GLN A 400 27.63 14.78 -0.19
C GLN A 400 27.48 13.26 -0.23
N ILE A 401 26.33 12.79 -0.72
CA ILE A 401 26.11 11.38 -1.03
C ILE A 401 26.95 11.09 -2.28
N ARG A 402 28.21 10.68 -2.08
CA ARG A 402 28.95 10.01 -3.15
C ARG A 402 28.29 8.65 -3.38
N ARG A 403 27.88 8.40 -4.62
CA ARG A 403 27.35 7.11 -5.07
C ARG A 403 28.39 6.02 -4.82
N GLU A 404 28.14 5.15 -3.85
CA GLU A 404 28.56 3.74 -3.91
C GLU A 404 27.42 2.92 -3.31
N VAL A 405 26.95 1.95 -4.10
CA VAL A 405 25.60 1.34 -4.09
C VAL A 405 25.24 0.66 -2.76
N PHE A 406 23.98 0.82 -2.34
CA PHE A 406 23.48 0.46 -1.00
C PHE A 406 22.54 -0.76 -0.98
N TRP A 407 22.75 -1.60 0.04
CA TRP A 407 21.94 -2.69 0.64
C TRP A 407 21.48 -3.89 -0.21
N TRP A 408 22.04 -5.06 0.09
CA TRP A 408 21.34 -6.36 0.00
C TRP A 408 21.74 -7.28 1.17
N LEU A 409 21.24 -6.96 2.36
CA LEU A 409 20.99 -7.96 3.40
C LEU A 409 19.48 -7.96 3.63
N PRO A 410 18.77 -9.06 3.37
CA PRO A 410 17.39 -9.16 3.82
C PRO A 410 17.39 -9.04 5.35
N PHE A 411 16.96 -7.92 5.89
CA PHE A 411 16.73 -7.80 7.34
C PHE A 411 15.41 -8.51 7.65
N ALA A 412 15.49 -9.83 7.75
CA ALA A 412 14.40 -10.64 8.27
C ALA A 412 13.99 -10.15 9.65
N ARG A 413 12.69 -10.19 9.95
CA ARG A 413 12.12 -10.15 11.30
C ARG A 413 13.01 -10.92 12.28
N ILE A 414 13.74 -10.18 13.12
CA ILE A 414 14.43 -10.74 14.28
C ILE A 414 13.34 -10.92 15.34
N GLY A 415 12.89 -12.16 15.54
CA GLY A 415 11.98 -12.49 16.64
C GLY A 415 12.61 -12.21 18.02
N PRO A 416 11.86 -12.34 19.13
CA PRO A 416 12.27 -11.87 20.46
C PRO A 416 13.48 -12.57 21.09
N CYS A 417 14.15 -13.48 20.39
CA CYS A 417 15.32 -14.20 20.89
C CYS A 417 16.37 -14.35 19.77
N THR A 418 17.14 -13.31 19.46
CA THR A 418 18.54 -13.40 18.97
C THR A 418 19.07 -12.00 18.63
N SER A 419 19.76 -11.38 19.58
CA SER A 419 20.58 -10.19 19.36
C SER A 419 21.93 -10.62 18.82
N TYR A 420 22.20 -10.41 17.53
CA TYR A 420 23.57 -10.38 17.02
C TYR A 420 23.98 -8.92 16.81
N PHE A 421 24.74 -8.41 17.78
CA PHE A 421 25.50 -7.18 17.66
C PHE A 421 26.68 -7.44 16.72
N VAL A 422 26.79 -6.69 15.63
CA VAL A 422 28.06 -6.55 14.91
C VAL A 422 28.92 -5.60 15.73
N HIS A 423 29.73 -6.16 16.62
CA HIS A 423 30.71 -5.40 17.38
C HIS A 423 31.91 -5.04 16.48
N ARG A 424 32.39 -3.80 16.63
CA ARG A 424 33.58 -3.26 15.99
C ARG A 424 34.79 -4.20 16.11
N HIS A 425 35.53 -4.29 15.01
CA HIS A 425 36.86 -4.92 14.83
C HIS A 425 36.93 -6.46 14.85
N GLY A 426 37.43 -7.03 13.75
CA GLY A 426 38.23 -8.26 13.76
C GLY A 426 37.61 -9.47 13.07
N TYR A 427 38.24 -9.86 11.94
CA TYR A 427 38.41 -11.21 11.42
C TYR A 427 37.23 -12.22 11.51
N LEU A 428 36.70 -12.59 10.34
CA LEU A 428 36.10 -13.91 10.12
C LEU A 428 37.23 -14.96 10.13
N ALA A 429 37.57 -15.46 11.32
CA ALA A 429 38.31 -16.70 11.44
C ALA A 429 37.32 -17.87 11.50
N LEU A 430 37.23 -18.62 10.40
CA LEU A 430 36.75 -20.00 10.43
C LEU A 430 37.72 -20.80 11.30
N ARG A 431 37.24 -21.39 12.39
CA ARG A 431 37.90 -22.55 13.00
C ARG A 431 37.05 -23.79 12.72
N ASN A 432 37.74 -24.82 12.25
CA ASN A 432 37.25 -26.18 12.03
C ASN A 432 36.49 -26.75 13.23
#